data_AF-W2KGZ4-F1
#
_entry.id   AF-W2KGZ4-F1
#
_cell.length_a   1.000
_cell.length_b   1.000
_cell.length_c   1.000
_cell.angle_alpha   90.00
_cell.angle_beta   90.00
_cell.angle_gamma   90.00
#
_symmetry.space_group_name_H-M   'P 1'
#
loop_
_entity.id
_entity.type
_entity.pdbx_description
1 polymer ?
#
loop_
_entity_poly.entity_id
_entity_poly.type
_entity_poly.pdbx_seq_one_letter_code
_entity_poly.pdbx_strand_id
1 'polypeptide(L)'
;MFSRHLEPDADWVEEMNVNNDRLGLPWPVRVSQENLEGIDFKKRRPSSTIQTGAVEGCEISGSISVNRVPGGLVFTARSDDVSFNAQAIDVSHVVNHFSFGQVRRTENLFKGGSHMLAAPSNRFPLDSKMYTIESENVTVQHFLNVVGFDNQDNSRKTHLQQRSYEFSATTTQYEDKTPSALFTFDISPLVVQITTDNIPFYHFITHLCAVIGGVFTILGLVDSGVFHTMNSIKKKQQLGKLS
;
A
#
# COMPACT_ATOMS: atom_id res chain seq x y z
N MET A 1 -2.34 -25.65 -19.72
CA MET A 1 -1.46 -24.88 -18.82
C MET A 1 -0.05 -24.95 -19.38
N PHE A 2 0.38 -23.91 -20.08
CA PHE A 2 1.78 -23.72 -20.44
C PHE A 2 2.32 -22.63 -19.51
N SER A 3 3.07 -23.02 -18.48
CA SER A 3 3.77 -22.08 -17.61
C SER A 3 5.18 -21.89 -18.18
N ARG A 4 5.49 -20.69 -18.70
CA ARG A 4 6.87 -20.28 -18.98
C ARG A 4 7.41 -19.61 -17.73
N HIS A 5 8.35 -20.27 -17.07
CA HIS A 5 9.16 -19.70 -16.00
C HIS A 5 10.25 -18.84 -16.67
N LEU A 6 10.21 -17.52 -16.45
CA LEU A 6 11.28 -16.63 -16.87
C LEU A 6 12.32 -16.61 -15.74
N GLU A 7 13.46 -17.27 -15.96
CA GLU A 7 14.63 -17.19 -15.08
C GLU A 7 15.34 -15.84 -15.26
N PRO A 8 15.97 -15.28 -14.20
CA PRO A 8 16.32 -13.85 -14.14
C PRO A 8 17.69 -13.50 -14.73
N ASP A 9 18.48 -14.49 -15.16
CA ASP A 9 19.94 -14.32 -15.32
C ASP A 9 20.45 -14.59 -16.74
N ALA A 10 19.56 -14.85 -17.71
CA ALA A 10 19.94 -15.01 -19.11
C ALA A 10 19.33 -13.86 -19.93
N ASP A 11 20.19 -13.23 -20.74
CA ASP A 11 19.88 -12.27 -21.82
C ASP A 11 20.16 -10.78 -21.55
N TRP A 12 21.01 -10.46 -20.57
CA TRP A 12 21.62 -9.12 -20.43
C TRP A 12 23.14 -9.12 -20.59
N VAL A 13 23.70 -9.69 -21.66
CA VAL A 13 25.03 -9.28 -22.14
C VAL A 13 25.11 -9.42 -23.67
N GLU A 14 25.31 -8.26 -24.29
CA GLU A 14 26.05 -7.95 -25.52
C GLU A 14 26.34 -9.07 -26.53
N GLU A 15 26.06 -8.80 -27.81
CA GLU A 15 27.13 -8.91 -28.81
C GLU A 15 26.92 -8.00 -30.03
N MET A 16 27.66 -6.89 -29.98
CA MET A 16 28.54 -6.30 -31.00
C MET A 16 27.99 -5.90 -32.39
N ASN A 17 28.11 -4.60 -32.63
CA ASN A 17 28.18 -3.94 -33.93
C ASN A 17 29.17 -4.64 -34.88
N VAL A 18 28.70 -5.07 -36.06
CA VAL A 18 29.56 -5.44 -37.18
C VAL A 18 29.11 -4.68 -38.44
N ASN A 19 29.89 -3.66 -38.77
CA ASN A 19 29.99 -3.15 -40.14
C ASN A 19 30.43 -4.30 -41.07
N ASN A 20 29.54 -4.76 -41.95
CA ASN A 20 29.74 -4.88 -43.40
C ASN A 20 28.59 -5.70 -44.01
N ASP A 21 28.04 -5.17 -45.11
CA ASP A 21 27.07 -5.74 -46.05
C ASP A 21 26.89 -7.28 -46.07
N ARG A 22 26.09 -7.83 -45.14
CA ARG A 22 25.28 -9.06 -45.30
C ARG A 22 24.45 -9.35 -44.05
N LEU A 23 23.16 -8.98 -44.09
CA LEU A 23 22.16 -9.46 -43.13
C LEU A 23 21.72 -10.87 -43.55
N GLY A 24 22.09 -11.86 -42.75
CA GLY A 24 21.52 -13.20 -42.80
C GLY A 24 20.13 -13.19 -42.16
N LEU A 25 19.09 -13.05 -42.98
CA LEU A 25 17.70 -13.27 -42.57
C LEU A 25 17.34 -14.75 -42.79
N PRO A 26 16.66 -15.43 -41.84
CA PRO A 26 15.96 -16.66 -42.15
C PRO A 26 14.72 -16.35 -42.99
N TRP A 27 14.40 -17.31 -43.85
CA TRP A 27 13.39 -17.33 -44.91
C TRP A 27 11.96 -16.92 -44.47
N PRO A 28 11.08 -16.49 -45.41
CA PRO A 28 9.79 -15.89 -45.07
C PRO A 28 8.83 -16.93 -44.50
N VAL A 29 8.38 -16.71 -43.26
CA VAL A 29 7.30 -17.47 -42.64
C VAL A 29 5.99 -17.12 -43.36
N ARG A 30 5.40 -18.08 -44.06
CA ARG A 30 4.05 -17.93 -44.62
C ARG A 30 3.03 -18.08 -43.50
N VAL A 31 2.21 -17.05 -43.31
CA VAL A 31 1.02 -17.10 -42.45
C VAL A 31 -0.02 -18.01 -43.11
N SER A 32 -0.55 -19.00 -42.39
CA SER A 32 -1.58 -19.89 -42.92
C SER A 32 -2.89 -19.13 -43.12
N GLN A 33 -3.37 -19.07 -44.36
CA GLN A 33 -4.59 -18.34 -44.77
C GLN A 33 -5.85 -18.83 -44.02
N GLU A 34 -5.87 -20.09 -43.59
CA GLU A 34 -7.00 -20.69 -42.85
C GLU A 34 -7.24 -20.03 -41.49
N ASN A 35 -6.20 -19.47 -40.87
CA ASN A 35 -6.31 -18.77 -39.58
C ASN A 35 -6.84 -17.33 -39.74
N LEU A 36 -6.80 -16.76 -40.94
CA LEU A 36 -7.33 -15.43 -41.25
C LEU A 36 -8.84 -15.44 -41.51
N GLU A 37 -9.37 -16.54 -42.06
CA GLU A 37 -10.80 -16.64 -42.37
C GLU A 37 -11.70 -16.84 -41.14
N GLY A 38 -11.12 -17.22 -39.99
CA GLY A 38 -11.83 -17.36 -38.72
C GLY A 38 -11.97 -16.09 -37.88
N ILE A 39 -11.35 -14.98 -38.29
CA ILE A 39 -11.30 -13.73 -37.52
C ILE A 39 -12.43 -12.79 -37.98
N ASP A 40 -13.56 -12.81 -37.26
CA ASP A 40 -14.68 -11.88 -37.51
C ASP A 40 -14.43 -10.53 -36.83
N PHE A 41 -13.97 -9.54 -37.61
CA PHE A 41 -13.71 -8.16 -37.18
C PHE A 41 -14.96 -7.36 -36.77
N LYS A 42 -16.18 -7.92 -36.90
CA LYS A 42 -17.44 -7.27 -36.47
C LYS A 42 -17.94 -7.75 -35.11
N LYS A 43 -17.28 -8.73 -34.49
CA LYS A 43 -17.72 -9.33 -33.25
C LYS A 43 -17.37 -8.43 -32.06
N ARG A 44 -18.25 -7.47 -31.75
CA ARG A 44 -18.24 -6.76 -30.46
C ARG A 44 -18.25 -7.81 -29.34
N ARG A 45 -17.37 -7.68 -28.35
CA ARG A 45 -17.33 -8.59 -27.20
C ARG A 45 -18.74 -8.70 -26.60
N PRO A 46 -19.35 -9.89 -26.53
CA PRO A 46 -20.59 -10.06 -25.79
C PRO A 46 -20.30 -9.86 -24.31
N SER A 47 -20.89 -8.82 -23.73
CA SER A 47 -20.87 -8.59 -22.28
C SER A 47 -21.45 -9.83 -21.57
N SER A 48 -20.69 -10.37 -20.60
CA SER A 48 -21.12 -11.35 -19.59
C SER A 48 -21.43 -12.80 -20.03
N THR A 49 -20.57 -13.44 -20.82
CA THR A 49 -20.50 -14.92 -20.77
C THR A 49 -19.24 -15.35 -20.03
N ILE A 50 -19.42 -15.91 -18.82
CA ILE A 50 -18.37 -16.62 -18.08
C ILE A 50 -17.83 -17.70 -19.02
N GLN A 51 -16.59 -17.55 -19.48
CA GLN A 51 -15.98 -18.50 -20.41
C GLN A 51 -15.75 -19.84 -19.69
N THR A 52 -16.53 -20.85 -20.04
CA THR A 52 -16.43 -22.25 -19.58
C THR A 52 -15.36 -23.05 -20.34
N GLY A 53 -14.29 -22.38 -20.78
CA GLY A 53 -13.15 -22.96 -21.52
C GLY A 53 -11.82 -22.69 -20.82
N ALA A 54 -10.72 -23.22 -21.36
CA ALA A 54 -9.38 -22.87 -20.90
C ALA A 54 -9.10 -21.39 -21.21
N VAL A 55 -9.25 -20.54 -20.21
CA VAL A 55 -8.94 -19.11 -20.31
C VAL A 55 -7.43 -18.97 -20.48
N GLU A 56 -7.01 -18.37 -21.58
CA GLU A 56 -5.62 -18.00 -21.79
C GLU A 56 -5.21 -16.91 -20.80
N GLY A 57 -4.06 -17.09 -20.15
CA GLY A 57 -3.60 -16.19 -19.11
C GLY A 57 -2.13 -16.42 -18.79
N CYS A 58 -1.49 -15.38 -18.28
CA CYS A 58 -0.10 -15.41 -17.83
C CYS A 58 -0.05 -15.10 -16.34
N GLU A 59 0.61 -15.97 -15.56
CA GLU A 59 0.91 -15.70 -14.16
C GLU A 59 2.32 -15.11 -14.07
N ILE A 60 2.41 -13.88 -13.56
CA ILE A 60 3.68 -13.18 -13.33
C ILE A 60 3.90 -13.13 -11.82
N SER A 61 5.01 -13.72 -11.36
CA SER A 61 5.43 -13.69 -9.96
C SER A 61 6.92 -13.45 -9.88
N GLY A 62 7.35 -12.63 -8.90
CA GLY A 62 8.74 -12.29 -8.72
C GLY A 62 8.93 -11.07 -7.84
N SER A 63 10.18 -10.65 -7.69
CA SER A 63 10.57 -9.43 -6.99
C SER A 63 11.61 -8.69 -7.79
N ILE A 64 11.42 -7.39 -7.98
CA ILE A 64 12.35 -6.54 -8.70
C ILE A 64 12.96 -5.51 -7.76
N SER A 65 14.28 -5.33 -7.85
CA SER A 65 14.98 -4.27 -7.13
C SER A 65 15.01 -3.02 -7.99
N VAL A 66 14.35 -1.96 -7.53
CA VAL A 66 14.27 -0.68 -8.24
C VAL A 66 14.84 0.46 -7.40
N ASN A 67 15.29 1.51 -8.07
CA ASN A 67 15.66 2.76 -7.42
C ASN A 67 14.44 3.38 -6.73
N ARG A 68 14.66 4.05 -5.59
CA ARG A 68 13.61 4.71 -4.81
C ARG A 68 13.23 6.07 -5.40
N VAL A 69 12.73 6.05 -6.63
CA VAL A 69 12.25 7.22 -7.38
C VAL A 69 10.89 6.91 -8.00
N PRO A 70 10.08 7.93 -8.35
CA PRO A 70 8.83 7.70 -9.06
C PRO A 70 9.06 6.93 -10.37
N GLY A 71 8.19 5.98 -10.67
CA GLY A 71 8.34 5.08 -11.81
C GLY A 71 7.06 4.33 -12.16
N GLY A 72 7.15 3.38 -13.08
CA GLY A 72 6.02 2.55 -13.44
C GLY A 72 6.40 1.21 -14.05
N LEU A 73 5.55 0.22 -13.84
CA LEU A 73 5.61 -1.10 -14.47
C LEU A 73 4.53 -1.17 -15.55
N VAL A 74 4.90 -1.55 -16.76
CA VAL A 74 3.97 -1.62 -17.90
C VAL A 74 3.90 -3.06 -18.39
N PHE A 75 2.71 -3.64 -18.35
CA PHE A 75 2.43 -4.93 -18.95
C PHE A 75 1.65 -4.71 -20.25
N THR A 76 2.27 -5.03 -21.37
CA THR A 76 1.69 -4.88 -22.70
C THR A 76 2.23 -5.95 -23.64
N ALA A 77 1.47 -6.29 -24.67
CA ALA A 77 1.93 -7.22 -25.70
C ALA A 77 2.92 -6.49 -26.63
N ARG A 78 4.16 -6.98 -26.69
CA ARG A 78 5.21 -6.43 -27.56
C ARG A 78 5.97 -7.52 -28.28
N SER A 79 6.14 -7.36 -29.59
CA SER A 79 6.99 -8.19 -30.45
C SER A 79 7.62 -7.32 -31.53
N ASP A 80 8.88 -7.59 -31.87
CA ASP A 80 9.59 -6.81 -32.88
C ASP A 80 9.32 -7.33 -34.31
N ASP A 81 8.96 -8.61 -34.46
CA ASP A 81 8.70 -9.25 -35.77
C ASP A 81 7.22 -9.32 -36.17
N VAL A 82 6.30 -9.13 -35.22
CA VAL A 82 4.85 -9.31 -35.43
C VAL A 82 4.08 -8.10 -34.91
N SER A 83 3.04 -7.68 -35.63
CA SER A 83 2.11 -6.64 -35.18
C SER A 83 0.92 -7.26 -34.46
N PHE A 84 0.65 -6.85 -33.22
CA PHE A 84 -0.56 -7.24 -32.50
C PHE A 84 -1.75 -6.36 -32.87
N ASN A 85 -2.94 -6.96 -32.96
CA ASN A 85 -4.18 -6.21 -33.07
C ASN A 85 -4.58 -5.68 -31.68
N ALA A 86 -4.54 -4.36 -31.49
CA ALA A 86 -4.88 -3.71 -30.22
C ALA A 86 -6.28 -4.08 -29.71
N GLN A 87 -7.27 -4.27 -30.59
CA GLN A 87 -8.66 -4.59 -30.20
C GLN A 87 -8.80 -6.01 -29.61
N ALA A 88 -7.90 -6.91 -30.02
CA ALA A 88 -7.89 -8.31 -29.56
C ALA A 88 -7.14 -8.49 -28.24
N ILE A 89 -6.37 -7.50 -27.78
CA ILE A 89 -5.61 -7.61 -26.53
C ILE A 89 -6.57 -7.50 -25.35
N ASP A 90 -6.47 -8.47 -24.44
CA ASP A 90 -7.14 -8.44 -23.15
C ASP A 90 -6.13 -8.14 -22.04
N VAL A 91 -6.36 -7.03 -21.31
CA VAL A 91 -5.54 -6.62 -20.16
C VAL A 91 -6.29 -6.82 -18.84
N SER A 92 -7.40 -7.57 -18.86
CA SER A 92 -8.06 -8.01 -17.63
C SER A 92 -7.10 -8.86 -16.81
N HIS A 93 -7.00 -8.55 -15.52
CA HIS A 93 -6.01 -9.17 -14.65
C HIS A 93 -6.49 -9.27 -13.21
N VAL A 94 -5.87 -10.19 -12.48
CA VAL A 94 -6.07 -10.39 -11.05
C VAL A 94 -4.76 -10.08 -10.35
N VAL A 95 -4.79 -9.18 -9.38
CA VAL A 95 -3.62 -8.91 -8.54
C VAL A 95 -3.67 -9.85 -7.33
N ASN A 96 -2.85 -10.89 -7.37
CA ASN A 96 -2.75 -11.85 -6.27
C ASN A 96 -2.11 -11.20 -5.03
N HIS A 97 -0.91 -10.64 -5.21
CA HIS A 97 -0.20 -9.93 -4.17
C HIS A 97 0.69 -8.84 -4.78
N PHE A 98 0.64 -7.63 -4.23
CA PHE A 98 1.52 -6.54 -4.61
C PHE A 98 2.02 -5.78 -3.38
N SER A 99 3.34 -5.70 -3.21
CA SER A 99 3.96 -5.12 -2.02
C SER A 99 5.27 -4.40 -2.32
N PHE A 100 5.65 -3.47 -1.43
CA PHE A 100 6.92 -2.75 -1.48
C PHE A 100 7.78 -3.10 -0.28
N GLY A 101 9.08 -3.27 -0.52
CA GLY A 101 10.07 -3.55 0.51
C GLY A 101 10.39 -5.03 0.67
N GLN A 102 11.11 -5.37 1.75
CA GLN A 102 11.49 -6.75 2.00
C GLN A 102 10.26 -7.53 2.49
N VAL A 103 9.76 -8.42 1.65
CA VAL A 103 8.75 -9.41 2.02
C VAL A 103 9.39 -10.35 3.05
N ARG A 104 9.22 -10.08 4.34
CA ARG A 104 9.71 -11.00 5.38
C ARG A 104 8.68 -12.12 5.46
N ARG A 105 9.12 -13.35 5.20
CA ARG A 105 8.34 -14.61 5.34
C ARG A 105 7.47 -14.70 6.63
N THR A 106 7.83 -13.95 7.67
CA THR A 106 7.08 -13.83 8.93
C THR A 106 5.85 -12.92 8.90
N GLU A 107 5.61 -12.10 7.89
CA GLU A 107 4.44 -11.20 7.83
C GLU A 107 3.13 -11.94 7.55
N ASN A 108 3.20 -13.12 6.93
CA ASN A 108 2.08 -14.07 6.85
C ASN A 108 1.83 -14.84 8.17
N LEU A 109 2.69 -14.70 9.19
CA LEU A 109 2.57 -15.41 10.47
C LEU A 109 1.99 -14.57 11.62
N PHE A 110 1.78 -13.26 11.46
CA PHE A 110 1.28 -12.41 12.54
C PHE A 110 -0.19 -12.03 12.40
N LYS A 111 -1.07 -13.01 12.13
CA LYS A 111 -2.46 -12.97 12.61
C LYS A 111 -2.45 -13.22 14.13
N GLY A 112 -1.95 -12.27 14.93
CA GLY A 112 -1.96 -12.41 16.40
C GLY A 112 -0.82 -11.76 17.19
N GLY A 113 0.07 -10.99 16.56
CA GLY A 113 1.07 -10.21 17.28
C GLY A 113 0.47 -8.90 17.81
N SER A 114 0.05 -8.88 19.07
CA SER A 114 -0.61 -7.76 19.77
C SER A 114 0.24 -6.50 19.99
N HIS A 115 1.32 -6.29 19.20
CA HIS A 115 2.25 -5.19 19.39
C HIS A 115 2.81 -4.62 18.06
N MET A 116 1.95 -4.47 17.05
CA MET A 116 2.15 -3.45 16.01
C MET A 116 0.92 -2.55 16.05
N LEU A 117 0.97 -1.57 16.95
CA LEU A 117 -0.06 -0.54 17.04
C LEU A 117 0.01 0.30 15.76
N ALA A 118 -1.10 0.31 15.02
CA ALA A 118 -1.42 1.22 13.92
C ALA A 118 -0.83 0.95 12.52
N ALA A 119 -0.72 -0.30 12.07
CA ALA A 119 -0.83 -0.55 10.63
C ALA A 119 -2.32 -0.58 10.25
N PRO A 120 -2.82 0.26 9.32
CA PRO A 120 -4.19 0.20 8.84
C PRO A 120 -4.51 -1.22 8.33
N SER A 121 -5.76 -1.65 8.51
CA SER A 121 -6.25 -2.99 8.10
C SER A 121 -6.14 -3.30 6.60
N ASN A 122 -5.66 -2.35 5.78
CA ASN A 122 -5.57 -2.46 4.33
C ASN A 122 -4.14 -2.18 3.82
N ARG A 123 -3.15 -2.88 4.37
CA ARG A 123 -1.73 -2.74 4.03
C ARG A 123 -1.41 -3.00 2.55
N PHE A 124 -2.21 -3.84 1.90
CA PHE A 124 -2.06 -4.23 0.49
C PHE A 124 -3.40 -4.03 -0.24
N PRO A 125 -3.71 -2.80 -0.69
CA PRO A 125 -5.03 -2.45 -1.22
C PRO A 125 -5.37 -3.11 -2.57
N LEU A 126 -4.40 -3.71 -3.25
CA LEU A 126 -4.61 -4.40 -4.53
C LEU A 126 -4.79 -5.92 -4.39
N ASP A 127 -4.49 -6.49 -3.23
CA ASP A 127 -4.49 -7.95 -3.07
C ASP A 127 -5.89 -8.54 -3.29
N SER A 128 -5.95 -9.66 -3.99
CA SER A 128 -7.17 -10.42 -4.34
C SER A 128 -8.23 -9.63 -5.12
N LYS A 129 -7.84 -8.54 -5.80
CA LYS A 129 -8.75 -7.77 -6.66
C LYS A 129 -8.63 -8.19 -8.13
N MET A 130 -9.79 -8.28 -8.78
CA MET A 130 -9.92 -8.56 -10.21
C MET A 130 -10.37 -7.32 -10.96
N TYR A 131 -9.65 -6.99 -12.03
CA TYR A 131 -9.92 -5.87 -12.91
C TYR A 131 -10.27 -6.41 -14.28
N THR A 132 -11.51 -6.20 -14.71
CA THR A 132 -12.00 -6.63 -16.03
C THR A 132 -12.21 -5.41 -16.91
N ILE A 133 -11.94 -5.56 -18.21
CA ILE A 133 -12.22 -4.53 -19.21
C ILE A 133 -13.54 -4.84 -19.91
N GLU A 134 -14.42 -3.85 -19.99
CA GLU A 134 -15.72 -3.99 -20.65
C GLU A 134 -15.67 -3.59 -22.13
N SER A 135 -14.71 -2.72 -22.50
CA SER A 135 -14.53 -2.18 -23.85
C SER A 135 -13.17 -2.56 -24.45
N GLU A 136 -13.08 -2.45 -25.78
CA GLU A 136 -11.85 -2.63 -26.54
C GLU A 136 -10.91 -1.43 -26.34
N ASN A 137 -9.60 -1.64 -26.54
CA ASN A 137 -8.58 -0.59 -26.45
C ASN A 137 -8.52 0.14 -25.10
N VAL A 138 -8.80 -0.57 -23.99
CA VAL A 138 -8.73 0.00 -22.64
C VAL A 138 -7.35 -0.27 -22.03
N THR A 139 -6.77 0.77 -21.46
CA THR A 139 -5.64 0.67 -20.55
C THR A 139 -6.14 0.78 -19.11
N VAL A 140 -5.72 -0.17 -18.28
CA VAL A 140 -6.00 -0.17 -16.83
C VAL A 140 -4.78 0.39 -16.12
N GLN A 141 -4.93 1.53 -15.46
CA GLN A 141 -3.85 2.19 -14.72
C GLN A 141 -4.10 2.13 -13.21
N HIS A 142 -3.13 1.59 -12.48
CA HIS A 142 -3.05 1.62 -11.03
C HIS A 142 -2.04 2.68 -10.62
N PHE A 143 -2.51 3.72 -9.96
CA PHE A 143 -1.68 4.74 -9.34
C PHE A 143 -1.43 4.38 -7.88
N LEU A 144 -0.17 4.25 -7.50
CA LEU A 144 0.30 3.74 -6.22
C LEU A 144 1.07 4.85 -5.48
N ASN A 145 0.53 5.33 -4.36
CA ASN A 145 1.23 6.29 -3.51
C ASN A 145 1.91 5.55 -2.36
N VAL A 146 3.23 5.48 -2.40
CA VAL A 146 4.04 4.71 -1.44
C VAL A 146 4.56 5.62 -0.34
N VAL A 147 4.34 5.23 0.92
CA VAL A 147 4.79 5.96 2.11
C VAL A 147 5.65 5.05 2.97
N GLY A 148 6.78 5.59 3.45
CA GLY A 148 7.66 4.88 4.37
C GLY A 148 7.20 5.04 5.82
N PHE A 149 7.26 3.95 6.58
CA PHE A 149 7.01 3.91 8.01
C PHE A 149 8.26 3.42 8.73
N ASP A 150 8.70 4.17 9.72
CA ASP A 150 9.81 3.80 10.58
C ASP A 150 9.28 3.45 11.98
N ASN A 151 9.61 2.24 12.43
CA ASN A 151 9.26 1.77 13.75
C ASN A 151 10.47 1.97 14.66
N GLN A 152 10.40 2.98 15.52
CA GLN A 152 11.43 3.22 16.51
C GLN A 152 11.21 2.28 17.72
N ASP A 153 11.77 1.06 17.66
CA ASP A 153 11.81 0.19 18.83
C ASP A 153 12.89 0.70 19.80
N ASN A 154 12.46 1.49 20.80
CA ASN A 154 13.34 2.04 21.84
C ASN A 154 13.97 0.95 22.75
N SER A 155 13.55 -0.32 22.60
CA SER A 155 13.95 -1.44 23.47
C SER A 155 15.29 -2.07 23.06
N ARG A 156 15.71 -1.94 21.79
CA ARG A 156 16.93 -2.61 21.30
C ARG A 156 17.95 -1.58 20.84
N LYS A 157 19.10 -1.53 21.52
CA LYS A 157 20.32 -0.77 21.15
C LYS A 157 20.96 -1.21 19.81
N THR A 158 20.21 -1.90 18.95
CA THR A 158 20.61 -2.22 17.59
C THR A 158 19.94 -1.22 16.68
N HIS A 159 20.72 -0.32 16.09
CA HIS A 159 20.30 0.71 15.12
C HIS A 159 19.86 0.08 13.77
N LEU A 160 19.00 -0.94 13.82
CA LEU A 160 18.37 -1.54 12.66
C LEU A 160 16.99 -0.91 12.55
N GLN A 161 16.95 0.29 11.95
CA GLN A 161 15.70 0.93 11.53
C GLN A 161 15.02 0.03 10.51
N GLN A 162 14.02 -0.74 10.95
CA GLN A 162 13.24 -1.58 10.06
C GLN A 162 12.16 -0.71 9.41
N ARG A 163 12.47 -0.21 8.22
CA ARG A 163 11.52 0.57 7.41
C ARG A 163 10.53 -0.36 6.72
N SER A 164 9.26 -0.20 7.05
CA SER A 164 8.16 -0.81 6.29
C SER A 164 7.58 0.19 5.30
N TYR A 165 6.99 -0.31 4.23
CA TYR A 165 6.28 0.52 3.25
C TYR A 165 4.80 0.16 3.26
N GLU A 166 3.97 1.17 3.14
CA GLU A 166 2.55 1.00 2.87
C GLU A 166 2.21 1.87 1.65
N PHE A 167 1.15 1.50 0.94
CA PHE A 167 0.73 2.26 -0.22
C PHE A 167 -0.79 2.32 -0.33
N SER A 168 -1.29 3.41 -0.91
CA SER A 168 -2.66 3.51 -1.38
C SER A 168 -2.70 3.29 -2.88
N ALA A 169 -3.75 2.63 -3.37
CA ALA A 169 -3.92 2.34 -4.77
C ALA A 169 -5.24 2.92 -5.30
N THR A 170 -5.15 3.67 -6.39
CA THR A 170 -6.30 4.16 -7.15
C THR A 170 -6.25 3.56 -8.54
N THR A 171 -7.35 2.97 -8.99
CA THR A 171 -7.43 2.35 -10.32
C THR A 171 -8.30 3.20 -11.23
N THR A 172 -7.79 3.50 -12.41
CA THR A 172 -8.50 4.20 -13.48
C THR A 172 -8.46 3.36 -14.75
N GLN A 173 -9.47 3.53 -15.60
CA GLN A 173 -9.52 2.90 -16.92
C GLN A 173 -9.77 3.99 -17.95
N TYR A 174 -9.03 3.98 -19.04
CA TYR A 174 -9.20 4.94 -20.13
C TYR A 174 -8.89 4.27 -21.48
N GLU A 175 -9.43 4.84 -22.55
CA GLU A 175 -9.18 4.37 -23.91
C GLU A 175 -7.80 4.83 -24.38
N ASP A 176 -7.00 3.89 -24.87
CA ASP A 176 -5.63 4.13 -25.32
C ASP A 176 -5.34 3.34 -26.60
N LYS A 177 -4.42 3.84 -27.43
CA LYS A 177 -4.03 3.18 -28.69
C LYS A 177 -3.34 1.84 -28.44
N THR A 178 -2.67 1.72 -27.31
CA THR A 178 -1.93 0.53 -26.89
C THR A 178 -2.46 0.06 -25.54
N PRO A 179 -3.40 -0.92 -25.52
CA PRO A 179 -3.93 -1.42 -24.26
C PRO A 179 -2.80 -2.01 -23.41
N SER A 180 -2.77 -1.59 -22.16
CA SER A 180 -1.76 -2.03 -21.19
C SER A 180 -2.34 -2.10 -19.78
N ALA A 181 -1.70 -2.90 -18.92
CA ALA A 181 -1.87 -2.79 -17.48
C ALA A 181 -0.67 -2.02 -16.91
N LEU A 182 -0.94 -0.81 -16.42
CA LEU A 182 0.07 0.14 -15.98
C LEU A 182 0.03 0.26 -14.46
N PHE A 183 1.16 0.03 -13.79
CA PHE A 183 1.32 0.24 -12.35
C PHE A 183 2.28 1.41 -12.15
N THR A 184 1.74 2.61 -12.03
CA THR A 184 2.52 3.82 -11.75
C THR A 184 2.68 3.96 -10.24
N PHE A 185 3.91 4.13 -9.76
CA PHE A 185 4.18 4.34 -8.34
C PHE A 185 4.92 5.65 -8.10
N ASP A 186 4.48 6.37 -7.08
CA ASP A 186 5.14 7.57 -6.58
C ASP A 186 5.55 7.34 -5.12
N ILE A 187 6.81 7.63 -4.81
CA ILE A 187 7.38 7.41 -3.49
C ILE A 187 7.41 8.73 -2.77
N SER A 188 6.62 8.84 -1.69
CA SER A 188 6.56 10.04 -0.87
C SER A 188 7.92 10.29 -0.19
N PRO A 189 8.40 11.55 -0.20
CA PRO A 189 9.57 11.94 0.57
C PRO A 189 9.31 11.92 2.08
N LEU A 190 8.04 11.81 2.50
CA LEU A 190 7.64 11.77 3.90
C LEU A 190 7.82 10.36 4.49
N VAL A 191 8.27 10.31 5.74
CA VAL A 191 8.36 9.08 6.53
C VAL A 191 7.58 9.27 7.82
N VAL A 192 6.66 8.36 8.10
CA VAL A 192 5.91 8.33 9.35
C VAL A 192 6.75 7.62 10.40
N GLN A 193 7.09 8.32 11.48
CA GLN A 193 7.78 7.74 12.62
C GLN A 193 6.75 7.36 13.69
N ILE A 194 6.70 6.07 14.01
CA ILE A 194 5.85 5.58 15.10
C ILE A 194 6.71 5.53 16.37
N THR A 195 6.46 6.47 17.28
CA THR A 195 7.07 6.52 18.60
C THR A 195 6.07 6.04 19.65
N THR A 196 6.51 5.14 20.52
CA THR A 196 5.69 4.71 21.66
C THR A 196 6.05 5.53 22.87
N ASP A 197 5.22 6.52 23.19
CA ASP A 197 5.34 7.26 24.45
C ASP A 197 4.65 6.49 25.57
N ASN A 198 5.44 5.98 26.50
CA ASN A 198 4.94 5.32 27.70
C ASN A 198 4.93 6.32 28.85
N ILE A 199 3.74 6.54 29.44
CA ILE A 199 3.60 7.40 30.61
C ILE A 199 4.16 6.63 31.83
N PRO A 200 5.19 7.13 32.53
CA PRO A 200 5.79 6.42 33.65
C PRO A 200 4.83 6.37 34.84
N PHE A 201 4.91 5.30 35.63
CA PHE A 201 4.03 5.08 36.80
C PHE A 201 4.08 6.23 37.83
N TYR A 202 5.20 6.96 37.93
CA TYR A 202 5.29 8.13 38.80
C TYR A 202 4.26 9.21 38.46
N HIS A 203 3.85 9.33 37.20
CA HIS A 203 2.80 10.25 36.78
C HIS A 203 1.44 9.93 37.41
N PHE A 204 1.17 8.67 37.74
CA PHE A 204 -0.01 8.26 38.50
C PHE A 204 0.10 8.67 39.97
N ILE A 205 1.28 8.44 40.58
CA ILE A 205 1.53 8.79 41.98
C ILE A 205 1.46 10.31 42.21
N THR A 206 1.98 11.12 41.29
CA THR A 206 1.89 12.58 41.37
C THR A 206 0.44 13.05 41.32
N HIS A 207 -0.38 12.49 40.43
CA HIS A 207 -1.82 12.78 40.39
C HIS A 207 -2.54 12.36 41.68
N LEU A 208 -2.22 11.19 42.23
CA LEU A 208 -2.80 10.71 43.49
C LEU A 208 -2.46 11.67 44.64
N CYS A 209 -1.20 12.08 44.75
CA CYS A 209 -0.75 13.04 45.75
C CYS A 209 -1.43 14.40 45.60
N ALA A 210 -1.62 14.87 44.36
CA ALA A 210 -2.30 16.13 44.08
C ALA A 210 -3.77 16.10 44.54
N VAL A 211 -4.47 14.99 44.32
CA VAL A 211 -5.86 14.81 44.80
C VAL A 211 -5.92 14.80 46.32
N ILE A 212 -5.06 14.03 47.00
CA ILE A 212 -5.04 13.95 48.47
C ILE A 212 -4.68 15.31 49.08
N GLY A 213 -3.65 15.98 48.55
CA GLY A 213 -3.24 17.31 49.00
C GLY A 213 -4.34 18.35 48.80
N GLY A 214 -4.99 18.33 47.63
CA GLY A 214 -6.11 19.22 47.33
C GLY A 214 -7.29 19.06 48.29
N VAL A 215 -7.68 17.82 48.60
CA VAL A 215 -8.74 17.54 49.58
C VAL A 215 -8.38 18.09 50.96
N PHE A 216 -7.14 17.85 51.42
CA PHE A 216 -6.70 18.33 52.73
C PHE A 216 -6.69 19.87 52.82
N THR A 217 -6.25 20.56 51.77
CA THR A 217 -6.28 22.03 51.69
C THR A 217 -7.71 22.57 51.70
N ILE A 218 -8.62 21.94 50.94
CA ILE A 218 -10.03 22.37 50.88
C ILE A 218 -10.70 22.19 52.26
N LEU A 219 -10.50 21.04 52.90
CA LEU A 219 -11.04 20.80 54.24
C LEU A 219 -10.52 21.82 55.27
N GLY A 220 -9.22 22.11 55.24
CA GLY A 220 -8.61 23.11 56.13
C GLY A 220 -9.11 24.54 55.90
N LEU A 221 -9.33 24.93 54.64
CA LEU A 221 -9.90 26.23 54.28
C LEU A 221 -11.37 26.37 54.72
N VAL A 222 -12.18 25.32 54.50
CA VAL A 222 -13.59 25.31 54.89
C VAL A 222 -13.72 25.38 56.41
N ASP A 223 -12.98 24.56 57.16
CA ASP A 223 -13.03 24.55 58.61
C ASP A 223 -12.60 25.90 59.21
N SER A 224 -11.47 26.43 58.73
CA SER A 224 -10.98 27.75 59.16
C SER A 224 -11.96 28.88 58.82
N GLY A 225 -12.57 28.82 57.63
CA GLY A 225 -13.58 29.80 57.19
C GLY A 225 -14.86 29.75 58.02
N VAL A 226 -15.37 28.56 58.32
CA VAL A 226 -16.55 28.36 59.18
C VAL A 226 -16.26 28.84 60.60
N PHE A 227 -15.12 28.46 61.19
CA PHE A 227 -14.73 28.87 62.52
C PHE A 227 -14.59 30.39 62.66
N HIS A 228 -13.93 31.06 61.70
CA HIS A 228 -13.82 32.53 61.71
C HIS A 228 -15.18 33.21 61.56
N THR A 229 -16.05 32.68 60.71
CA THR A 229 -17.41 33.22 60.49
C THR A 229 -18.26 33.08 61.75
N MET A 230 -18.26 31.90 62.39
CA MET A 230 -19.00 31.65 63.63
C MET A 230 -18.48 32.52 64.78
N ASN A 231 -17.16 32.65 64.96
CA ASN A 231 -16.60 33.52 65.99
C ASN A 231 -16.86 35.00 65.73
N SER A 232 -16.82 35.44 64.47
CA SER A 232 -17.14 36.82 64.10
C SER A 232 -18.62 37.14 64.32
N ILE A 233 -19.53 36.20 64.04
CA ILE A 233 -20.97 36.32 64.32
C ILE A 233 -21.22 36.34 65.82
N LYS A 234 -20.63 35.41 66.59
CA LYS A 234 -20.75 35.38 68.06
C LYS A 234 -20.25 36.68 68.70
N LYS A 235 -19.10 37.20 68.23
CA LYS A 235 -18.53 38.45 68.72
C LYS A 235 -19.40 39.66 68.33
N LYS A 236 -20.01 39.66 67.14
CA LYS A 236 -21.00 40.67 66.73
C LYS A 236 -22.31 40.59 67.52
N GLN A 237 -22.76 39.38 67.90
CA GLN A 237 -23.94 39.19 68.75
C GLN A 237 -23.69 39.72 70.17
N GLN A 238 -22.51 39.44 70.74
CA GLN A 238 -22.14 39.94 72.07
C GLN A 238 -21.98 41.47 72.13
N LEU A 239 -21.67 42.12 71.01
CA LEU A 239 -21.60 43.59 70.90
C LEU A 239 -22.96 44.24 70.60
N GLY A 240 -24.06 43.47 70.53
CA GLY A 240 -25.42 43.97 70.36
C GLY A 240 -25.73 44.59 68.98
N LYS A 241 -24.86 44.42 67.98
CA LYS A 241 -24.99 45.06 66.64
C LYS A 241 -25.66 44.16 65.58
N LEU A 242 -26.52 43.24 66.01
CA LEU A 242 -27.27 42.34 65.11
C LEU A 242 -28.79 42.52 65.18
N SER A 243 -29.24 43.66 65.71
CA SER A 243 -30.57 44.21 65.43
C SER A 243 -30.46 45.36 64.44
#